data_AF-A0A4U2YQY7-F1
#
_entry.id   AF-A0A4U2YQY7-F1
#
_cell.length_a   1.000
_cell.length_b   1.000
_cell.length_c   1.000
_cell.angle_alpha   90.00
_cell.angle_beta   90.00
_cell.angle_gamma   90.00
#
_symmetry.space_group_name_H-M   'P 1'
#
loop_
_entity.id
_entity.type
_entity.pdbx_description
1 polymer ?
#
loop_
_entity_poly.entity_id
_entity_poly.type
_entity_poly.pdbx_seq_one_letter_code
_entity_poly.pdbx_strand_id
1 'polypeptide(L)'
;MRSSELARLSGVTVRALRHYHHVGVLAEPERRSNGYREYDVQDLIRVLRIKRLASLGIPLERMPDLLDDSDDDAQGLLNELDAELAGQIDHLTTQRDLIARLRDHNAAPDLPPELAPFLALFAASGLSPEMVKLDRDQSVLLAHLVGEDGLPHLASFYQRLSAPGLAPKVAAISERFAQLGPDSTQRDVSDLIEDFMTTFTAVIEDFAAAEPPIELAATADLVSEYASAIFNEQQRRALEQLEGRLDEFRPHPLPG
;
A
#
# COMPACT_ATOMS: atom_id res chain seq x y z
N MET A 1 13.61 -36.85 37.60
CA MET A 1 14.42 -35.66 37.24
C MET A 1 13.88 -34.43 37.95
N ARG A 2 14.72 -33.47 38.34
CA ARG A 2 14.25 -32.16 38.88
C ARG A 2 14.02 -31.15 37.74
N SER A 3 13.29 -30.06 37.99
CA SER A 3 13.03 -29.02 36.97
C SER A 3 14.31 -28.50 36.30
N SER A 4 15.40 -28.32 37.05
CA SER A 4 16.69 -27.87 36.50
C SER A 4 17.33 -28.88 35.55
N GLU A 5 17.20 -30.17 35.88
CA GLU A 5 17.72 -31.26 35.05
C GLU A 5 16.86 -31.46 33.80
N LEU A 6 15.53 -31.40 33.93
CA LEU A 6 14.60 -31.43 32.80
C LEU A 6 14.86 -30.27 31.84
N ALA A 7 15.00 -29.04 32.37
CA ALA A 7 15.33 -27.85 31.59
C ALA A 7 16.65 -28.02 30.82
N ARG A 8 17.70 -28.53 31.49
CA ARG A 8 18.99 -28.81 30.87
C ARG A 8 18.89 -29.85 29.75
N LEU A 9 18.18 -30.96 29.98
CA LEU A 9 18.07 -32.05 29.01
C LEU A 9 17.21 -31.69 27.80
N SER A 10 16.15 -30.91 28.00
CA SER A 10 15.30 -30.43 26.89
C SER A 10 15.85 -29.17 26.21
N GLY A 11 16.83 -28.51 26.83
CA GLY A 11 17.39 -27.24 26.36
C GLY A 11 16.34 -26.12 26.36
N VAL A 12 15.46 -26.10 27.37
CA VAL A 12 14.55 -24.98 27.67
C VAL A 12 14.94 -24.37 29.02
N THR A 13 14.38 -23.22 29.36
CA THR A 13 14.63 -22.61 30.67
C THR A 13 13.67 -23.15 31.72
N VAL A 14 14.04 -23.09 33.01
CA VAL A 14 13.10 -23.39 34.11
C VAL A 14 11.90 -22.44 34.09
N ARG A 15 12.09 -21.20 33.60
CA ARG A 15 11.00 -20.24 33.36
C ARG A 15 10.04 -20.75 32.29
N ALA A 16 10.54 -21.30 31.17
CA ALA A 16 9.72 -21.91 30.14
C ALA A 16 8.91 -23.08 30.68
N LEU A 17 9.51 -23.96 31.49
CA LEU A 17 8.76 -25.06 32.15
C LEU A 17 7.60 -24.54 33.02
N ARG A 18 7.83 -23.47 33.82
CA ARG A 18 6.76 -22.85 34.60
C ARG A 18 5.65 -22.28 33.72
N HIS A 19 6.02 -21.68 32.59
CA HIS A 19 5.06 -21.16 31.63
C HIS A 19 4.25 -22.28 30.97
N TYR A 20 4.89 -23.39 30.58
CA TYR A 20 4.20 -24.56 30.02
C TYR A 20 3.21 -25.18 31.02
N HIS A 21 3.56 -25.23 32.30
CA HIS A 21 2.61 -25.61 33.34
C HIS A 21 1.46 -24.62 33.49
N HIS A 22 1.76 -23.32 33.47
CA HIS A 22 0.76 -22.27 33.64
C HIS A 22 -0.28 -22.25 32.52
N VAL A 23 0.15 -22.44 31.26
CA VAL A 23 -0.71 -22.52 30.09
C VAL A 23 -1.39 -23.90 29.94
N GLY A 24 -0.99 -24.88 30.76
CA GLY A 24 -1.60 -26.21 30.80
C GLY A 24 -1.09 -27.20 29.74
N VAL A 25 -0.20 -26.76 28.83
CA VAL A 25 0.39 -27.65 27.81
C VAL A 25 1.30 -28.73 28.42
N LEU A 26 1.82 -28.52 29.63
CA LEU A 26 2.57 -29.52 30.40
C LEU A 26 1.90 -29.71 31.76
N ALA A 27 1.43 -30.93 32.06
CA ALA A 27 0.81 -31.23 33.36
C ALA A 27 1.79 -30.95 34.53
N GLU A 28 1.28 -30.46 35.66
CA GLU A 28 2.12 -30.34 36.86
C GLU A 28 2.38 -31.73 37.46
N PRO A 29 3.65 -32.14 37.64
CA PRO A 29 3.94 -33.44 38.23
C PRO A 29 3.66 -33.45 39.74
N GLU A 30 3.52 -34.66 40.29
CA GLU A 30 3.37 -34.85 41.73
C GLU A 30 4.53 -34.24 42.52
N ARG A 31 4.21 -33.66 43.68
CA ARG A 31 5.21 -33.17 44.63
C ARG A 31 5.60 -34.30 45.55
N ARG A 32 6.90 -34.58 45.66
CA ARG A 32 7.41 -35.51 46.69
C ARG A 32 7.22 -34.92 48.09
N SER A 33 7.34 -35.77 49.11
CA SER A 33 7.28 -35.41 50.54
C SER A 33 8.27 -34.31 50.95
N ASN A 34 9.32 -34.07 50.16
CA ASN A 34 10.30 -33.00 50.33
C ASN A 34 9.95 -31.68 49.63
N GLY A 35 8.75 -31.57 49.03
CA GLY A 35 8.22 -30.36 48.39
C GLY A 35 8.68 -30.11 46.95
N TYR A 36 9.56 -30.94 46.39
CA TYR A 36 10.07 -30.77 45.03
C TYR A 36 9.20 -31.50 43.98
N ARG A 37 9.06 -30.88 42.80
CA ARG A 37 8.49 -31.51 41.59
C ARG A 37 9.47 -32.53 41.03
N GLU A 38 8.96 -33.72 40.71
CA GLU A 38 9.73 -34.76 40.04
C GLU A 38 9.13 -35.09 38.68
N TYR A 39 9.98 -35.08 37.66
CA TYR A 39 9.61 -35.36 36.28
C TYR A 39 10.18 -36.69 35.83
N ASP A 40 9.45 -37.41 35.00
CA ASP A 40 9.90 -38.66 34.39
C ASP A 40 10.32 -38.46 32.92
N VAL A 41 10.65 -39.55 32.23
CA VAL A 41 11.07 -39.50 30.82
C VAL A 41 9.92 -39.07 29.89
N GLN A 42 8.66 -39.35 30.24
CA GLN A 42 7.51 -38.91 29.45
C GLN A 42 7.36 -37.39 29.50
N ASP A 43 7.59 -36.77 30.65
CA ASP A 43 7.65 -35.31 30.76
C ASP A 43 8.75 -34.71 29.87
N LEU A 44 9.92 -35.34 29.81
CA LEU A 44 11.00 -34.90 28.92
C LEU A 44 10.61 -35.01 27.45
N ILE A 45 9.99 -36.12 27.04
CA ILE A 45 9.49 -36.30 25.67
C ILE A 45 8.45 -35.22 25.35
N ARG A 46 7.51 -34.95 26.26
CA ARG A 46 6.48 -33.92 26.08
C ARG A 46 7.12 -32.53 25.92
N VAL A 47 8.07 -32.16 26.76
CA VAL A 47 8.78 -30.87 26.64
C VAL A 47 9.56 -30.77 25.33
N LEU A 48 10.19 -31.85 24.86
CA LEU A 48 10.87 -31.88 23.57
C LEU A 48 9.89 -31.72 22.39
N ARG A 49 8.70 -32.33 22.45
CA ARG A 49 7.63 -32.14 21.46
C ARG A 49 7.11 -30.70 21.48
N ILE A 50 6.81 -30.13 22.65
CA ILE A 50 6.41 -28.72 22.82
C ILE A 50 7.44 -27.79 22.19
N LYS A 51 8.72 -28.00 22.47
CA LYS A 51 9.81 -27.20 21.91
C LYS A 51 9.85 -27.26 20.37
N ARG A 52 9.60 -28.43 19.78
CA ARG A 52 9.56 -28.61 18.33
C ARG A 52 8.37 -27.88 17.71
N LEU A 53 7.18 -28.02 18.27
CA LEU A 53 5.98 -27.30 17.80
C LEU A 53 6.15 -25.77 17.94
N ALA A 54 6.70 -25.31 19.06
CA ALA A 54 7.01 -23.89 19.27
C ALA A 54 7.98 -23.34 18.21
N SER A 55 8.96 -24.15 17.77
CA SER A 55 9.90 -23.75 16.71
C SER A 55 9.26 -23.64 15.33
N LEU A 56 8.09 -24.26 15.12
CA LEU A 56 7.29 -24.10 13.91
C LEU A 56 6.37 -22.87 13.97
N GLY A 57 6.37 -22.12 15.08
CA GLY A 57 5.48 -20.97 15.27
C GLY A 57 4.10 -21.32 15.82
N ILE A 58 3.86 -22.60 16.19
CA ILE A 58 2.58 -23.02 16.75
C ILE A 58 2.41 -22.42 18.16
N PRO A 59 1.30 -21.74 18.47
CA PRO A 59 1.04 -21.19 19.80
C PRO A 59 0.80 -22.30 20.83
N LEU A 60 1.25 -22.08 22.07
CA LEU A 60 1.24 -23.10 23.13
C LEU A 60 -0.18 -23.59 23.48
N GLU A 61 -1.18 -22.73 23.29
CA GLU A 61 -2.59 -22.99 23.55
C GLU A 61 -3.21 -23.99 22.56
N ARG A 62 -2.62 -24.13 21.36
CA ARG A 62 -3.07 -25.08 20.31
C ARG A 62 -2.31 -26.41 20.35
N MET A 63 -1.27 -26.50 21.17
CA MET A 63 -0.45 -27.71 21.27
C MET A 63 -1.11 -28.89 22.00
N PRO A 64 -2.01 -28.74 22.98
CA PRO A 64 -2.68 -29.89 23.60
C PRO A 64 -3.32 -30.81 22.56
N ASP A 65 -4.11 -30.26 21.65
CA ASP A 65 -4.76 -30.99 20.54
C ASP A 65 -3.73 -31.79 19.72
N LEU A 66 -2.58 -31.19 19.38
CA LEU A 66 -1.50 -31.86 18.64
C LEU A 66 -0.70 -32.90 19.43
N LEU A 67 -0.61 -32.73 20.75
CA LEU A 67 0.18 -33.59 21.60
C LEU A 67 -0.61 -34.83 22.03
N ASP A 68 -1.94 -34.70 22.12
CA ASP A 68 -2.85 -35.63 22.77
C ASP A 68 -3.83 -36.35 21.80
N ASP A 69 -4.07 -35.85 20.56
CA ASP A 69 -4.96 -36.47 19.54
C ASP A 69 -4.25 -37.29 18.42
N SER A 70 -5.05 -38.00 17.61
CA SER A 70 -4.65 -38.90 16.51
C SER A 70 -4.09 -38.17 15.27
N ASP A 71 -3.22 -38.86 14.53
CA ASP A 71 -2.40 -38.34 13.41
C ASP A 71 -3.16 -37.50 12.34
N ASP A 72 -4.45 -37.72 12.12
CA ASP A 72 -5.24 -37.00 11.12
C ASP A 72 -5.49 -35.51 11.49
N ASP A 73 -5.72 -35.20 12.77
CA ASP A 73 -5.93 -33.81 13.24
C ASP A 73 -4.61 -33.02 13.23
N ALA A 74 -3.48 -33.72 13.42
CA ALA A 74 -2.16 -33.12 13.34
C ALA A 74 -1.81 -32.68 11.91
N GLN A 75 -2.16 -33.48 10.91
CA GLN A 75 -1.90 -33.12 9.51
C GLN A 75 -2.77 -31.94 9.05
N GLY A 76 -4.03 -31.86 9.52
CA GLY A 76 -4.90 -30.71 9.26
C GLY A 76 -4.32 -29.39 9.77
N LEU A 77 -3.90 -29.35 11.04
CA LEU A 77 -3.31 -28.15 11.63
C LEU A 77 -1.96 -27.77 11.00
N LEU A 78 -1.15 -28.75 10.58
CA LEU A 78 0.08 -28.45 9.83
C LEU A 78 -0.20 -27.81 8.47
N ASN A 79 -1.23 -28.27 7.75
CA ASN A 79 -1.63 -27.66 6.48
C ASN A 79 -2.18 -26.23 6.67
N GLU A 80 -2.96 -25.99 7.73
CA GLU A 80 -3.45 -24.64 8.07
C GLU A 80 -2.29 -23.67 8.35
N LEU A 81 -1.31 -24.11 9.14
CA LEU A 81 -0.13 -23.30 9.47
C LEU A 81 0.73 -23.01 8.24
N ASP A 82 0.96 -24.01 7.38
CA ASP A 82 1.70 -23.84 6.14
C ASP A 82 1.02 -22.81 5.21
N ALA A 83 -0.31 -22.90 5.08
CA ALA A 83 -1.09 -21.93 4.30
C ALA A 83 -1.02 -20.51 4.88
N GLU A 84 -1.08 -20.37 6.21
CA GLU A 84 -0.92 -19.06 6.87
C GLU A 84 0.47 -18.47 6.59
N LEU A 85 1.53 -19.27 6.78
CA LEU A 85 2.91 -18.84 6.52
C LEU A 85 3.14 -18.49 5.05
N ALA A 86 2.57 -19.26 4.12
CA ALA A 86 2.61 -18.95 2.70
C ALA A 86 1.97 -17.59 2.42
N GLY A 87 0.78 -17.31 2.97
CA GLY A 87 0.14 -16.01 2.85
C GLY A 87 0.96 -14.85 3.44
N GLN A 88 1.63 -15.07 4.58
CA GLN A 88 2.54 -14.07 5.15
C GLN A 88 3.76 -13.81 4.25
N ILE A 89 4.34 -14.86 3.64
CA ILE A 89 5.44 -14.74 2.69
C ILE A 89 5.01 -13.96 1.45
N ASP A 90 3.83 -14.23 0.90
CA ASP A 90 3.30 -13.53 -0.27
C ASP A 90 3.08 -12.04 0.05
N HIS A 91 2.53 -11.73 1.23
CA HIS A 91 2.35 -10.36 1.68
C HIS A 91 3.69 -9.62 1.84
N LEU A 92 4.67 -10.23 2.50
CA LEU A 92 6.00 -9.64 2.68
C LEU A 92 6.74 -9.47 1.35
N THR A 93 6.58 -10.42 0.42
CA THR A 93 7.15 -10.32 -0.93
C THR A 93 6.54 -9.15 -1.69
N THR A 94 5.20 -9.02 -1.65
CA THR A 94 4.48 -7.88 -2.23
C THR A 94 4.99 -6.56 -1.66
N GLN A 95 5.12 -6.43 -0.33
CA GLN A 95 5.65 -5.22 0.30
C GLN A 95 7.08 -4.89 -0.17
N ARG A 96 7.95 -5.91 -0.30
CA ARG A 96 9.32 -5.71 -0.79
C ARG A 96 9.34 -5.24 -2.25
N ASP A 97 8.45 -5.75 -3.08
CA ASP A 97 8.36 -5.34 -4.48
C ASP A 97 7.87 -3.89 -4.61
N LEU A 98 6.88 -3.47 -3.81
CA LEU A 98 6.43 -2.07 -3.76
C LEU A 98 7.56 -1.13 -3.31
N ILE A 99 8.32 -1.49 -2.26
CA ILE A 99 9.48 -0.72 -1.81
C ILE A 99 10.55 -0.65 -2.89
N ALA A 100 10.82 -1.75 -3.60
CA ALA A 100 11.80 -1.78 -4.68
C ALA A 100 11.41 -0.81 -5.81
N ARG A 101 10.14 -0.80 -6.23
CA ARG A 101 9.63 0.14 -7.25
C ARG A 101 9.84 1.59 -6.86
N LEU A 102 9.45 1.97 -5.63
CA LEU A 102 9.65 3.33 -5.14
C LEU A 102 11.13 3.73 -5.15
N ARG A 103 12.00 2.83 -4.69
CA ARG A 103 13.45 3.08 -4.63
C ARG A 103 14.08 3.20 -6.01
N ASP A 104 13.69 2.35 -6.96
CA ASP A 104 14.25 2.34 -8.32
C ASP A 104 13.94 3.63 -9.09
N HIS A 105 12.85 4.32 -8.73
CA HIS A 105 12.48 5.62 -9.28
C HIS A 105 12.83 6.81 -8.37
N ASN A 106 13.53 6.57 -7.26
CA ASN A 106 13.85 7.58 -6.24
C ASN A 106 12.61 8.39 -5.79
N ALA A 107 11.47 7.71 -5.74
CA ALA A 107 10.17 8.30 -5.41
C ALA A 107 9.99 8.45 -3.89
N ALA A 108 9.10 9.35 -3.49
CA ALA A 108 8.72 9.51 -2.09
C ALA A 108 7.98 8.26 -1.55
N PRO A 109 8.15 7.91 -0.27
CA PRO A 109 7.62 6.66 0.29
C PRO A 109 6.09 6.63 0.45
N ASP A 110 5.43 7.77 0.33
CA ASP A 110 3.97 7.95 0.46
C ASP A 110 3.27 8.10 -0.91
N LEU A 111 4.01 7.91 -2.00
CA LEU A 111 3.43 7.85 -3.34
C LEU A 111 2.89 6.44 -3.65
N PRO A 112 1.80 6.34 -4.44
CA PRO A 112 1.42 5.09 -5.08
C PRO A 112 2.59 4.54 -5.92
N PRO A 113 3.12 3.34 -5.61
CA PRO A 113 4.29 2.78 -6.31
C PRO A 113 4.10 2.60 -7.82
N GLU A 114 2.87 2.44 -8.28
CA GLU A 114 2.46 2.32 -9.68
C GLU A 114 2.70 3.61 -10.46
N LEU A 115 2.62 4.77 -9.80
CA LEU A 115 2.78 6.08 -10.41
C LEU A 115 4.23 6.60 -10.36
N ALA A 116 5.04 6.03 -9.47
CA ALA A 116 6.44 6.37 -9.26
C ALA A 116 7.28 6.54 -10.56
N PRO A 117 7.26 5.61 -11.54
CA PRO A 117 8.04 5.78 -12.78
C PRO A 117 7.67 7.04 -13.56
N PHE A 118 6.39 7.41 -13.56
CA PHE A 118 5.86 8.50 -14.38
C PHE A 118 6.12 9.86 -13.73
N LEU A 119 5.86 9.95 -12.42
CA LEU A 119 6.13 11.17 -11.64
C LEU A 119 7.64 11.51 -11.63
N ALA A 120 8.51 10.49 -11.57
CA ALA A 120 9.95 10.68 -11.68
C ALA A 120 10.37 11.29 -13.04
N LEU A 121 9.68 10.94 -14.13
CA LEU A 121 9.94 11.51 -15.45
C LEU A 121 9.55 12.99 -15.52
N PHE A 122 8.46 13.40 -14.88
CA PHE A 122 8.10 14.82 -14.83
C PHE A 122 9.09 15.65 -14.03
N ALA A 123 9.53 15.15 -12.87
CA ALA A 123 10.59 15.78 -12.09
C ALA A 123 11.89 15.91 -12.92
N ALA A 124 12.22 14.90 -13.72
CA ALA A 124 13.38 14.94 -14.63
C ALA A 124 13.17 15.85 -15.87
N SER A 125 11.92 16.17 -16.22
CA SER A 125 11.57 16.98 -17.41
C SER A 125 11.62 18.49 -17.16
N GLY A 126 12.09 18.92 -15.98
CA GLY A 126 12.34 20.33 -15.67
C GLY A 126 11.22 21.01 -14.87
N LEU A 127 10.29 20.26 -14.28
CA LEU A 127 9.36 20.82 -13.30
C LEU A 127 10.12 21.42 -12.11
N SER A 128 9.65 22.57 -11.64
CA SER A 128 10.10 23.18 -10.41
C SER A 128 9.75 22.31 -9.19
N PRO A 129 10.51 22.42 -8.07
CA PRO A 129 10.24 21.62 -6.87
C PRO A 129 8.83 21.81 -6.29
N GLU A 130 8.26 23.00 -6.43
CA GLU A 130 6.88 23.30 -6.01
C GLU A 130 5.87 22.53 -6.87
N MET A 131 6.11 22.46 -8.17
CA MET A 131 5.25 21.76 -9.12
C MET A 131 5.33 20.24 -8.96
N VAL A 132 6.52 19.70 -8.67
CA VAL A 132 6.70 18.29 -8.31
C VAL A 132 5.95 17.94 -7.03
N LYS A 133 5.97 18.81 -6.02
CA LYS A 133 5.22 18.59 -4.78
C LYS A 133 3.71 18.58 -5.04
N LEU A 134 3.21 19.53 -5.82
CA LEU A 134 1.79 19.59 -6.15
C LEU A 134 1.32 18.34 -6.91
N ASP A 135 2.08 17.90 -7.91
CA ASP A 135 1.75 16.71 -8.70
C ASP A 135 1.75 15.45 -7.82
N ARG A 136 2.67 15.34 -6.86
CA ARG A 136 2.64 14.29 -5.83
C ARG A 136 1.36 14.35 -5.01
N ASP A 137 1.03 15.49 -4.42
CA ASP A 137 -0.15 15.65 -3.56
C ASP A 137 -1.45 15.34 -4.33
N GLN A 138 -1.54 15.77 -5.60
CA GLN A 138 -2.65 15.45 -6.49
C GLN A 138 -2.71 13.96 -6.85
N SER A 139 -1.57 13.33 -7.13
CA SER A 139 -1.52 11.90 -7.47
C SER A 139 -1.99 11.00 -6.32
N VAL A 140 -1.68 11.37 -5.06
CA VAL A 140 -2.15 10.67 -3.87
C VAL A 140 -3.66 10.80 -3.74
N LEU A 141 -4.21 12.00 -3.96
CA LEU A 141 -5.64 12.23 -3.96
C LEU A 141 -6.32 11.40 -5.06
N LEU A 142 -5.85 11.49 -6.30
CA LEU A 142 -6.41 10.75 -7.43
C LEU A 142 -6.36 9.23 -7.20
N ALA A 143 -5.25 8.70 -6.71
CA ALA A 143 -5.12 7.28 -6.41
C ALA A 143 -6.11 6.81 -5.33
N HIS A 144 -6.35 7.63 -4.30
CA HIS A 144 -7.36 7.34 -3.29
C HIS A 144 -8.77 7.33 -3.89
N LEU A 145 -9.08 8.29 -4.77
CA LEU A 145 -10.40 8.46 -5.36
C LEU A 145 -10.76 7.36 -6.37
N VAL A 146 -9.80 6.93 -7.20
CA VAL A 146 -10.04 5.86 -8.19
C VAL A 146 -10.09 4.46 -7.57
N GLY A 147 -9.63 4.31 -6.32
CA GLY A 147 -9.57 3.03 -5.62
C GLY A 147 -8.60 2.03 -6.28
N GLU A 148 -8.58 0.80 -5.77
CA GLU A 148 -7.68 -0.25 -6.27
C GLU A 148 -7.99 -0.64 -7.72
N ASP A 149 -9.27 -0.72 -8.09
CA ASP A 149 -9.71 -1.13 -9.42
C ASP A 149 -9.40 -0.09 -10.51
N GLY A 150 -9.40 1.21 -10.15
CA GLY A 150 -9.12 2.31 -11.09
C GLY A 150 -7.66 2.74 -11.15
N LEU A 151 -6.81 2.27 -10.23
CA LEU A 151 -5.39 2.61 -10.20
C LEU A 151 -4.63 2.22 -11.49
N PRO A 152 -4.91 1.06 -12.15
CA PRO A 152 -4.29 0.74 -13.44
C PRO A 152 -4.62 1.75 -14.54
N HIS A 153 -5.85 2.28 -14.57
CA HIS A 153 -6.25 3.29 -15.54
C HIS A 153 -5.58 4.63 -15.25
N LEU A 154 -5.49 5.02 -13.98
CA LEU A 154 -4.72 6.20 -13.56
C LEU A 154 -3.24 6.08 -13.93
N ALA A 155 -2.63 4.91 -13.73
CA ALA A 155 -1.25 4.65 -14.13
C ALA A 155 -1.07 4.76 -15.66
N SER A 156 -2.01 4.23 -16.45
CA SER A 156 -2.02 4.36 -17.91
C SER A 156 -2.13 5.83 -18.37
N PHE A 157 -2.93 6.63 -17.66
CA PHE A 157 -3.02 8.08 -17.90
C PHE A 157 -1.67 8.77 -17.68
N TYR A 158 -1.05 8.57 -16.52
CA TYR A 158 0.28 9.10 -16.20
C TYR A 158 1.37 8.62 -17.17
N GLN A 159 1.29 7.36 -17.62
CA GLN A 159 2.18 6.81 -18.64
C GLN A 159 2.11 7.58 -19.95
N ARG A 160 0.89 7.90 -20.42
CA ARG A 160 0.69 8.66 -21.66
C ARG A 160 1.23 10.08 -21.53
N LEU A 161 0.92 10.75 -20.42
CA LEU A 161 1.44 12.08 -20.12
C LEU A 161 2.98 12.12 -20.07
N SER A 162 3.58 11.02 -19.60
CA SER A 162 5.04 10.86 -19.49
C SER A 162 5.71 10.41 -20.80
N ALA A 163 4.96 10.29 -21.91
CA ALA A 163 5.54 9.89 -23.19
C ALA A 163 6.62 10.90 -23.64
N PRO A 164 7.74 10.48 -24.27
CA PRO A 164 8.85 11.37 -24.60
C PRO A 164 8.49 12.60 -25.44
N GLY A 165 7.46 12.51 -26.29
CA GLY A 165 6.97 13.63 -27.10
C GLY A 165 5.98 14.56 -26.38
N LEU A 166 5.45 14.13 -25.24
CA LEU A 166 4.43 14.83 -24.47
C LEU A 166 4.98 15.40 -23.16
N ALA A 167 5.81 14.66 -22.43
CA ALA A 167 6.35 15.06 -21.13
C ALA A 167 7.00 16.47 -21.11
N PRO A 168 7.81 16.88 -22.11
CA PRO A 168 8.35 18.25 -22.15
C PRO A 168 7.26 19.32 -22.32
N LYS A 169 6.17 19.00 -23.04
CA LYS A 169 5.03 19.91 -23.21
C LYS A 169 4.21 20.01 -21.94
N VAL A 170 3.99 18.89 -21.24
CA VAL A 170 3.35 18.85 -19.92
C VAL A 170 4.14 19.75 -18.97
N ALA A 171 5.45 19.55 -18.85
CA ALA A 171 6.31 20.36 -17.99
C ALA A 171 6.25 21.85 -18.34
N ALA A 172 6.29 22.21 -19.63
CA ALA A 172 6.20 23.61 -20.06
C ALA A 172 4.85 24.27 -19.73
N ILE A 173 3.73 23.54 -19.89
CA ILE A 173 2.39 24.03 -19.56
C ILE A 173 2.24 24.17 -18.05
N SER A 174 2.69 23.19 -17.26
CA SER A 174 2.67 23.24 -15.79
C SER A 174 3.48 24.42 -15.25
N GLU A 175 4.68 24.69 -15.80
CA GLU A 175 5.50 25.83 -15.38
C GLU A 175 4.87 27.18 -15.74
N ARG A 176 4.26 27.30 -16.93
CA ARG A 176 3.52 28.52 -17.30
C ARG A 176 2.31 28.75 -16.40
N PHE A 177 1.60 27.68 -16.02
CA PHE A 177 0.53 27.75 -15.06
C PHE A 177 1.04 28.20 -13.68
N ALA A 178 2.17 27.67 -13.22
CA ALA A 178 2.81 28.07 -11.97
C ALA A 178 3.19 29.56 -11.94
N GLN A 179 3.55 30.13 -13.10
CA GLN A 179 3.93 31.53 -13.26
C GLN A 179 2.75 32.50 -13.35
N LEU A 180 1.50 32.03 -13.45
CA LEU A 180 0.34 32.90 -13.43
C LEU A 180 0.25 33.63 -12.09
N GLY A 181 0.17 34.95 -12.13
CA GLY A 181 0.14 35.80 -10.93
C GLY A 181 -0.58 37.13 -11.20
N PRO A 182 -0.62 38.06 -10.23
CA PRO A 182 -1.41 39.29 -10.33
C PRO A 182 -1.15 40.14 -11.59
N ASP A 183 0.06 40.07 -12.14
CA ASP A 183 0.48 40.80 -13.35
C ASP A 183 0.18 40.05 -14.66
N SER A 184 -0.30 38.80 -14.59
CA SER A 184 -0.68 38.02 -15.76
C SER A 184 -1.90 38.63 -16.44
N THR A 185 -1.81 38.79 -17.75
CA THR A 185 -2.88 39.34 -18.57
C THR A 185 -3.91 38.26 -18.92
N GLN A 186 -5.10 38.69 -19.34
CA GLN A 186 -6.11 37.76 -19.86
C GLN A 186 -5.62 36.99 -21.09
N ARG A 187 -4.69 37.58 -21.87
CA ARG A 187 -4.08 36.90 -23.01
C ARG A 187 -3.17 35.76 -22.55
N ASP A 188 -2.37 35.96 -21.51
CA ASP A 188 -1.48 34.93 -20.97
C ASP A 188 -2.27 33.69 -20.52
N VAL A 189 -3.43 33.92 -19.89
CA VAL A 189 -4.35 32.86 -19.46
C VAL A 189 -5.00 32.15 -20.66
N SER A 190 -5.52 32.90 -21.64
CA SER A 190 -6.13 32.33 -22.83
C SER A 190 -5.15 31.49 -23.66
N ASP A 191 -3.93 31.99 -23.87
CA ASP A 191 -2.88 31.31 -24.62
C ASP A 191 -2.46 30.01 -23.89
N LEU A 192 -2.43 30.01 -22.56
CA LEU A 192 -2.17 28.80 -21.76
C LEU A 192 -3.28 27.75 -21.92
N ILE A 193 -4.54 28.17 -21.87
CA ILE A 193 -5.70 27.27 -22.02
C ILE A 193 -5.73 26.66 -23.42
N GLU A 194 -5.45 27.45 -24.46
CA GLU A 194 -5.40 26.95 -25.84
C GLU A 194 -4.31 25.88 -26.02
N ASP A 195 -3.11 26.13 -25.48
CA ASP A 195 -2.02 25.16 -25.51
C ASP A 195 -2.34 23.91 -24.69
N PHE A 196 -3.01 24.06 -23.55
CA PHE A 196 -3.51 22.93 -22.76
C PHE A 196 -4.48 22.08 -23.59
N MET A 197 -5.55 22.67 -24.12
CA MET A 197 -6.55 21.92 -24.89
C MET A 197 -5.91 21.21 -26.07
N THR A 198 -5.09 21.92 -26.85
CA THR A 198 -4.38 21.35 -28.01
C THR A 198 -3.47 20.17 -27.61
N THR A 199 -2.86 20.22 -26.42
CA THR A 199 -1.91 19.21 -25.96
C THR A 199 -2.60 18.00 -25.32
N PHE A 200 -3.66 18.22 -24.55
CA PHE A 200 -4.25 17.21 -23.67
C PHE A 200 -5.58 16.63 -24.17
N THR A 201 -6.27 17.24 -25.14
CA THR A 201 -7.59 16.75 -25.61
C THR A 201 -7.58 15.24 -25.92
N ALA A 202 -6.63 14.76 -26.73
CA ALA A 202 -6.57 13.33 -27.08
C ALA A 202 -6.33 12.42 -25.86
N VAL A 203 -5.55 12.88 -24.88
CA VAL A 203 -5.25 12.11 -23.65
C VAL A 203 -6.49 12.07 -22.76
N ILE A 204 -7.20 13.20 -22.64
CA ILE A 204 -8.43 13.31 -21.85
C ILE A 204 -9.55 12.46 -22.46
N GLU A 205 -9.72 12.51 -23.79
CA GLU A 205 -10.70 11.68 -24.51
C GLU A 205 -10.44 10.18 -24.30
N ASP A 206 -9.18 9.75 -24.43
CA ASP A 206 -8.79 8.36 -24.20
C ASP A 206 -9.03 7.93 -22.74
N PHE A 207 -8.80 8.83 -21.78
CA PHE A 207 -9.05 8.56 -20.37
C PHE A 207 -10.55 8.49 -20.05
N ALA A 208 -11.35 9.40 -20.62
CA ALA A 208 -12.80 9.41 -20.46
C ALA A 208 -13.47 8.19 -21.12
N ALA A 209 -12.86 7.63 -22.17
CA ALA A 209 -13.33 6.42 -22.85
C ALA A 209 -12.89 5.10 -22.17
N ALA A 210 -12.19 5.17 -21.03
CA ALA A 210 -11.76 3.99 -20.29
C ALA A 210 -12.95 3.16 -19.77
N GLU A 211 -12.82 1.84 -19.82
CA GLU A 211 -13.77 0.89 -19.24
C GLU A 211 -13.15 0.11 -18.07
N PRO A 212 -13.82 0.02 -16.90
CA PRO A 212 -15.06 0.73 -16.54
C PRO A 212 -14.83 2.25 -16.40
N PRO A 213 -15.89 3.09 -16.56
CA PRO A 213 -15.76 4.53 -16.45
C PRO A 213 -15.30 4.94 -15.05
N ILE A 214 -14.35 5.87 -14.99
CA ILE A 214 -13.85 6.41 -13.72
C ILE A 214 -14.79 7.52 -13.27
N GLU A 215 -15.54 7.28 -12.20
CA GLU A 215 -16.47 8.26 -11.63
C GLU A 215 -15.74 9.37 -10.85
N LEU A 216 -15.24 10.37 -11.56
CA LEU A 216 -14.64 11.57 -10.95
C LEU A 216 -15.70 12.61 -10.51
N ALA A 217 -16.97 12.46 -10.91
CA ALA A 217 -18.02 13.46 -10.68
C ALA A 217 -18.37 13.64 -9.19
N ALA A 218 -18.33 12.57 -8.39
CA ALA A 218 -18.55 12.63 -6.94
C ALA A 218 -17.40 13.32 -6.17
N THR A 219 -16.35 13.77 -6.88
CA THR A 219 -15.07 14.18 -6.31
C THR A 219 -14.61 15.58 -6.74
N ALA A 220 -15.39 16.24 -7.62
CA ALA A 220 -15.12 17.60 -8.09
C ALA A 220 -14.96 18.58 -6.92
N ASP A 221 -15.76 18.41 -5.86
CA ASP A 221 -15.71 19.25 -4.67
C ASP A 221 -14.36 19.16 -3.93
N LEU A 222 -13.78 17.96 -3.79
CA LEU A 222 -12.50 17.75 -3.12
C LEU A 222 -11.31 18.30 -3.93
N VAL A 223 -11.34 18.09 -5.25
CA VAL A 223 -10.32 18.63 -6.16
C VAL A 223 -10.41 20.17 -6.19
N SER A 224 -11.62 20.72 -6.19
CA SER A 224 -11.89 22.16 -6.13
C SER A 224 -11.47 22.78 -4.79
N GLU A 225 -11.71 22.09 -3.67
CA GLU A 225 -11.26 22.51 -2.34
C GLU A 225 -9.72 22.56 -2.28
N TYR A 226 -9.06 21.50 -2.74
CA TYR A 226 -7.60 21.43 -2.83
C TYR A 226 -7.04 22.55 -3.72
N ALA A 227 -7.62 22.75 -4.90
CA ALA A 227 -7.27 23.82 -5.82
C ALA A 227 -7.43 25.21 -5.18
N SER A 228 -8.51 25.43 -4.44
CA SER A 228 -8.80 26.70 -3.76
C SER A 228 -7.83 27.02 -2.64
N ALA A 229 -7.33 26.00 -1.94
CA ALA A 229 -6.37 26.17 -0.86
C ALA A 229 -4.95 26.49 -1.33
N ILE A 230 -4.58 26.08 -2.55
CA ILE A 230 -3.19 26.12 -3.00
C ILE A 230 -2.96 27.16 -4.12
N PHE A 231 -3.94 27.37 -4.99
CA PHE A 231 -3.78 28.22 -6.14
C PHE A 231 -4.15 29.68 -5.89
N ASN A 232 -3.40 30.59 -6.50
CA ASN A 232 -3.73 32.00 -6.46
C ASN A 232 -4.96 32.31 -7.34
N GLU A 233 -5.47 33.54 -7.25
CA GLU A 233 -6.69 33.94 -7.97
C GLU A 233 -6.61 33.76 -9.49
N GLN A 234 -5.46 34.02 -10.11
CA GLN A 234 -5.31 33.90 -11.57
C GLN A 234 -5.23 32.45 -12.02
N GLN A 235 -4.54 31.61 -11.25
CA GLN A 235 -4.52 30.17 -11.46
C GLN A 235 -5.92 29.55 -11.31
N ARG A 236 -6.69 29.96 -10.29
CA ARG A 236 -8.08 29.50 -10.12
C ARG A 236 -8.97 29.92 -11.29
N ARG A 237 -8.87 31.17 -11.74
CA ARG A 237 -9.59 31.64 -12.94
C ARG A 237 -9.22 30.87 -14.21
N ALA A 238 -7.96 30.47 -14.35
CA ALA A 238 -7.51 29.65 -15.47
C ALA A 238 -8.13 28.24 -15.42
N LEU A 239 -8.18 27.63 -14.22
CA LEU A 239 -8.84 26.34 -14.02
C LEU A 239 -10.35 26.38 -14.27
N GLU A 240 -11.04 27.42 -13.78
CA GLU A 240 -12.48 27.61 -14.01
C GLU A 240 -12.80 27.74 -15.52
N GLN A 241 -11.98 28.49 -16.26
CA GLN A 241 -12.15 28.61 -17.72
C GLN A 241 -11.82 27.31 -18.45
N LEU A 242 -10.84 26.54 -17.96
CA LEU A 242 -10.50 25.24 -18.52
C LEU A 242 -11.61 24.22 -18.29
N GLU A 243 -12.21 24.18 -17.09
CA GLU A 243 -13.35 23.34 -16.77
C GLU A 243 -14.54 23.64 -17.69
N GLY A 244 -14.89 24.91 -17.87
CA GLY A 244 -15.94 25.32 -18.80
C GLY A 244 -15.68 24.87 -20.25
N ARG A 245 -14.43 24.93 -20.72
CA ARG A 245 -14.05 24.40 -22.03
C ARG A 245 -14.19 22.88 -22.09
N LEU A 246 -13.75 22.15 -21.08
CA LEU A 246 -13.81 20.68 -21.06
C LEU A 246 -15.26 20.17 -21.02
N ASP A 247 -16.17 20.86 -20.33
CA ASP A 247 -17.59 20.51 -20.32
C ASP A 247 -18.25 20.68 -21.70
N GLU A 248 -17.81 21.64 -22.52
CA GLU A 248 -18.26 21.75 -23.93
C GLU A 248 -17.85 20.54 -24.78
N PHE A 249 -16.77 19.84 -24.42
CA PHE A 249 -16.30 18.62 -25.09
C PHE A 249 -16.96 17.34 -24.56
N ARG A 250 -17.69 17.40 -23.43
CA ARG A 250 -18.34 16.21 -22.86
C ARG A 250 -19.60 15.88 -23.68
N PRO A 251 -19.71 14.67 -24.28
CA PRO A 251 -20.92 14.31 -25.00
C PRO A 251 -22.10 14.30 -24.01
N HIS A 252 -23.06 15.20 -24.23
CA HIS A 252 -24.31 15.18 -23.47
C HIS A 252 -25.02 13.84 -23.72
N PRO A 253 -25.47 13.12 -22.67
CA PRO A 253 -26.31 11.95 -22.89
C PRO A 253 -27.55 12.40 -23.64
N LEU A 254 -27.86 11.74 -24.76
CA LEU A 254 -29.08 11.99 -25.52
C LEU A 254 -30.27 11.80 -24.57
N PRO A 255 -31.26 12.72 -24.56
CA PRO A 255 -32.48 12.50 -23.79
C PRO A 255 -33.16 11.24 -24.30
N GLY A 256 -33.38 10.29 -23.38
CA GLY A 256 -34.12 9.04 -23.63
C GLY A 256 -35.60 9.26 -23.87
#